data_AF-W0B5I3-F1
#
_entry.id   AF-W0B5I3-F1
#
_cell.length_a   1.000
_cell.length_b   1.000
_cell.length_c   1.000
_cell.angle_alpha   90.00
_cell.angle_beta   90.00
_cell.angle_gamma   90.00
#
_symmetry.space_group_name_H-M   'P 1'
#
loop_
_entity.id
_entity.type
_entity.pdbx_description
1 polymer ?
#
loop_
_entity_poly.entity_id
_entity_poly.type
_entity_poly.pdbx_seq_one_letter_code
_entity_poly.pdbx_strand_id
1 'polypeptide(L)'
;MRVEALRWLAATFPSAFDNTRQIRPLKVGIMNDILVHAEEAATAGISRGKLREAVVIFTRRIDYLASIKARETRVDLHGSPVGQVTEEEAERAATKIKKMVEKSAKNARKNLIGKSVPNHFKMTSSLSYHSESELMSYSEQFPALSAQSAFSPPAKSAPVMVKHKSARPYDPEAVARLKEKLGLSRKKEPVE
;
A
#
# COMPACT_ATOMS: atom_id res chain seq x y z
N MET A 1 -8.22 -19.04 -5.52
CA MET A 1 -8.13 -17.58 -5.22
C MET A 1 -6.67 -17.19 -4.93
N ARG A 2 -6.27 -15.91 -5.00
CA ARG A 2 -4.86 -15.49 -4.70
C ARG A 2 -4.47 -15.74 -3.24
N VAL A 3 -5.43 -15.56 -2.33
CA VAL A 3 -5.27 -15.79 -0.89
C VAL A 3 -5.05 -17.27 -0.59
N GLU A 4 -5.72 -18.15 -1.33
CA GLU A 4 -5.55 -19.60 -1.23
C GLU A 4 -4.15 -20.04 -1.68
N ALA A 5 -3.62 -19.44 -2.76
CA ALA A 5 -2.23 -19.68 -3.18
C ALA A 5 -1.22 -19.21 -2.11
N LEU A 6 -1.49 -18.09 -1.42
CA LEU A 6 -0.65 -17.66 -0.30
C LEU A 6 -0.74 -18.61 0.90
N ARG A 7 -1.94 -19.15 1.20
CA ARG A 7 -2.13 -20.14 2.26
C ARG A 7 -1.40 -21.44 1.94
N TRP A 8 -1.43 -21.88 0.69
CA TRP A 8 -0.67 -23.04 0.23
C TRP A 8 0.84 -22.79 0.40
N LEU A 9 1.36 -21.63 -0.05
CA LEU A 9 2.76 -21.25 0.15
C LEU A 9 3.17 -21.25 1.64
N ALA A 10 2.31 -20.76 2.53
CA ALA A 10 2.56 -20.77 3.97
C ALA A 10 2.52 -22.19 4.58
N ALA A 11 1.71 -23.09 4.04
CA ALA A 11 1.63 -24.48 4.49
C ALA A 11 2.82 -25.31 4.00
N THR A 12 3.22 -25.13 2.74
CA THR A 12 4.34 -25.85 2.12
C THR A 12 5.69 -25.32 2.57
N PHE A 13 5.83 -23.99 2.71
CA PHE A 13 7.09 -23.32 3.04
C PHE A 13 6.94 -22.43 4.29
N PRO A 14 6.73 -23.03 5.48
CA PRO A 14 6.54 -22.27 6.71
C PRO A 14 7.77 -21.42 7.05
N SER A 15 8.98 -21.87 6.73
CA SER A 15 10.20 -21.11 7.03
C SER A 15 10.27 -19.74 6.33
N ALA A 16 9.71 -19.63 5.13
CA ALA A 16 9.72 -18.42 4.32
C ALA A 16 8.43 -17.58 4.47
N PHE A 17 7.28 -18.24 4.56
CA PHE A 17 5.95 -17.60 4.53
C PHE A 17 5.22 -17.65 5.89
N ASP A 18 5.96 -17.71 7.01
CA ASP A 18 5.36 -17.65 8.35
C ASP A 18 4.67 -16.29 8.58
N ASN A 19 3.35 -16.34 8.73
CA ASN A 19 2.53 -15.17 9.07
C ASN A 19 2.25 -15.06 10.58
N THR A 20 2.60 -16.08 11.37
CA THR A 20 2.20 -16.19 12.78
C THR A 20 3.24 -15.63 13.74
N ARG A 21 4.54 -15.88 13.49
CA ARG A 21 5.60 -15.45 14.40
C ARG A 21 6.29 -14.19 13.93
N GLN A 22 6.98 -14.27 12.79
CA GLN A 22 7.80 -13.17 12.30
C GLN A 22 7.98 -13.29 10.79
N ILE A 23 7.57 -12.24 10.08
CA ILE A 23 7.82 -12.14 8.63
C ILE A 23 9.29 -11.77 8.44
N ARG A 24 9.97 -12.54 7.59
CA ARG A 24 11.39 -12.34 7.25
C ARG A 24 11.56 -11.91 5.79
N PRO A 25 12.63 -11.17 5.46
CA PRO A 25 12.94 -10.82 4.08
C PRO A 25 13.20 -12.07 3.24
N LEU A 26 12.57 -12.16 2.07
CA LEU A 26 12.76 -13.28 1.16
C LEU A 26 14.01 -13.09 0.29
N LYS A 27 14.59 -14.21 -0.14
CA LYS A 27 15.65 -14.25 -1.17
C LYS A 27 15.22 -13.50 -2.44
N VAL A 28 16.16 -12.79 -3.06
CA VAL A 28 15.93 -12.16 -4.37
C VAL A 28 15.72 -13.26 -5.41
N GLY A 29 14.62 -13.18 -6.17
CA GLY A 29 14.33 -14.19 -7.20
C GLY A 29 13.70 -15.47 -6.67
N ILE A 30 13.21 -15.51 -5.42
CA ILE A 30 12.51 -16.63 -4.80
C ILE A 30 11.36 -17.21 -5.65
N MET A 31 10.82 -16.41 -6.57
CA MET A 31 9.79 -16.86 -7.51
C MET A 31 10.25 -18.04 -8.37
N ASN A 32 11.51 -18.09 -8.78
CA ASN A 32 12.03 -19.20 -9.59
C ASN A 32 12.00 -20.51 -8.80
N ASP A 33 12.45 -20.44 -7.55
CA ASP A 33 12.46 -21.58 -6.63
C ASP A 33 11.03 -22.08 -6.36
N ILE A 34 10.06 -21.15 -6.18
CA ILE A 34 8.63 -21.51 -6.02
C ILE A 34 8.08 -22.19 -7.26
N LEU A 35 8.50 -21.77 -8.46
CA LEU A 35 7.98 -22.30 -9.72
C LEU A 35 8.48 -23.71 -10.03
N VAL A 36 9.57 -24.17 -9.37
CA VAL A 36 10.00 -25.57 -9.42
C VAL A 36 8.94 -26.47 -8.76
N HIS A 37 8.34 -26.01 -7.66
CA HIS A 37 7.24 -26.71 -6.96
C HIS A 37 5.84 -26.38 -7.52
N ALA A 38 5.77 -25.78 -8.72
CA ALA A 38 4.48 -25.40 -9.31
C ALA A 38 3.59 -26.60 -9.68
N GLU A 39 4.19 -27.77 -9.92
CA GLU A 39 3.44 -29.00 -10.23
C GLU A 39 2.67 -29.51 -9.00
N GLU A 40 3.29 -29.48 -7.82
CA GLU A 40 2.63 -29.79 -6.55
C GLU A 40 1.47 -28.82 -6.27
N ALA A 41 1.68 -27.54 -6.57
CA ALA A 41 0.62 -26.53 -6.46
C ALA A 41 -0.52 -26.78 -7.46
N ALA A 42 -0.21 -27.31 -8.66
CA ALA A 42 -1.20 -27.65 -9.67
C ALA A 42 -2.10 -28.81 -9.21
N THR A 43 -1.56 -29.80 -8.47
CA THR A 43 -2.36 -30.84 -7.82
C THR A 43 -3.38 -30.26 -6.83
N ALA A 44 -3.05 -29.13 -6.20
CA ALA A 44 -3.94 -28.35 -5.34
C ALA A 44 -4.84 -27.35 -6.11
N GLY A 45 -4.85 -27.35 -7.44
CA GLY A 45 -5.68 -26.45 -8.26
C GLY A 45 -5.14 -25.01 -8.38
N ILE A 46 -3.87 -24.79 -8.03
CA ILE A 46 -3.21 -23.48 -8.04
C ILE A 46 -2.32 -23.38 -9.28
N SER A 47 -2.58 -22.38 -10.13
CA SER A 47 -1.76 -22.11 -11.32
C SER A 47 -0.54 -21.24 -11.01
N ARG A 48 0.48 -21.32 -11.88
CA ARG A 48 1.71 -20.50 -11.82
C ARG A 48 1.41 -18.99 -11.74
N GLY A 49 0.39 -18.51 -12.44
CA GLY A 49 -0.05 -17.11 -12.38
C GLY A 49 -0.56 -16.71 -11.00
N LYS A 50 -1.36 -17.58 -10.35
CA LYS A 50 -1.85 -17.35 -8.99
C LYS A 50 -0.72 -17.32 -7.96
N LEU A 51 0.32 -18.15 -8.13
CA LEU A 51 1.53 -18.10 -7.28
C LEU A 51 2.24 -16.76 -7.40
N ARG A 52 2.42 -16.24 -8.62
CA ARG A 52 3.01 -14.92 -8.84
C ARG A 52 2.20 -13.82 -8.16
N GLU A 53 0.89 -13.81 -8.35
CA GLU A 53 0.01 -12.85 -7.70
C GLU A 53 0.07 -12.92 -6.17
N ALA A 54 0.11 -14.13 -5.61
CA ALA A 54 0.20 -14.34 -4.17
C ALA A 54 1.48 -13.73 -3.57
N VAL A 55 2.64 -13.99 -4.19
CA VAL A 55 3.93 -13.43 -3.75
C VAL A 55 3.95 -11.91 -3.89
N VAL A 56 3.38 -11.37 -4.98
CA VAL A 56 3.27 -9.92 -5.17
C VAL A 56 2.43 -9.27 -4.07
N ILE A 57 1.32 -9.90 -3.67
CA ILE A 57 0.49 -9.39 -2.57
C ILE A 57 1.25 -9.47 -1.25
N PHE A 58 1.91 -10.59 -0.98
CA PHE A 58 2.70 -10.79 0.23
C PHE A 58 3.78 -9.70 0.39
N THR A 59 4.56 -9.47 -0.67
CA THR A 59 5.65 -8.47 -0.68
C THR A 59 5.17 -7.01 -0.65
N ARG A 60 3.89 -6.76 -0.90
CA ARG A 60 3.26 -5.44 -0.79
C ARG A 60 2.65 -5.17 0.60
N ARG A 61 2.59 -6.15 1.49
CA ARG A 61 2.10 -5.96 2.86
C ARG A 61 3.03 -5.05 3.63
N ILE A 62 2.45 -4.22 4.50
CA ILE A 62 3.21 -3.32 5.37
C ILE A 62 4.12 -4.14 6.29
N ASP A 63 3.62 -5.24 6.84
CA ASP A 63 4.38 -6.14 7.71
C ASP A 63 5.64 -6.70 7.03
N TYR A 64 5.52 -7.07 5.74
CA TYR A 64 6.67 -7.52 4.96
C TYR A 64 7.67 -6.40 4.73
N LEU A 65 7.21 -5.21 4.30
CA LEU A 65 8.10 -4.06 4.13
C LEU A 65 8.79 -3.68 5.45
N ALA A 66 8.13 -3.88 6.59
CA ALA A 66 8.68 -3.59 7.91
C ALA A 66 9.77 -4.59 8.33
N SER A 67 9.77 -5.80 7.75
CA SER A 67 10.85 -6.79 7.93
C SER A 67 12.12 -6.43 7.15
N ILE A 68 12.01 -5.62 6.08
CA ILE A 68 13.16 -5.19 5.26
C ILE A 68 13.92 -4.10 6.02
N LYS A 69 14.85 -4.52 6.88
CA LYS A 69 15.75 -3.66 7.66
C LYS A 69 17.19 -3.91 7.23
N ALA A 70 18.04 -2.89 7.36
CA ALA A 70 19.46 -3.02 7.02
C ALA A 70 20.10 -4.14 7.84
N ARG A 71 20.96 -4.94 7.19
CA ARG A 71 21.69 -6.08 7.79
C ARG A 71 20.80 -7.25 8.24
N GLU A 72 19.50 -7.23 7.92
CA GLU A 72 18.64 -8.39 8.12
C GLU A 72 19.01 -9.49 7.12
N THR A 73 19.02 -10.74 7.56
CA THR A 73 19.39 -11.88 6.71
C THR A 73 18.18 -12.35 5.93
N ARG A 74 18.31 -12.47 4.62
CA ARG A 74 17.22 -13.01 3.79
C ARG A 74 17.15 -14.52 3.95
N VAL A 75 15.95 -15.07 3.80
CA VAL A 75 15.72 -16.52 3.88
C VAL A 75 15.28 -17.07 2.53
N ASP A 76 15.76 -18.28 2.23
CA ASP A 76 15.25 -19.11 1.13
C ASP A 76 13.98 -19.88 1.54
N LEU A 77 13.37 -20.64 0.62
CA LEU A 77 12.18 -21.46 0.85
C LEU A 77 12.32 -22.41 2.04
N HIS A 78 13.51 -22.97 2.22
CA HIS A 78 13.83 -23.90 3.30
C HIS A 78 14.27 -23.19 4.59
N GLY A 79 14.34 -21.85 4.61
CA GLY A 79 14.82 -21.08 5.76
C GLY A 79 16.33 -20.93 5.84
N SER A 80 17.06 -21.34 4.81
CA SER A 80 18.51 -21.10 4.73
C SER A 80 18.81 -19.62 4.55
N PRO A 81 19.82 -19.06 5.24
CA PRO A 81 20.20 -17.65 5.11
C PRO A 81 20.87 -17.39 3.74
N VAL A 82 20.35 -16.44 2.97
CA VAL A 82 20.82 -16.10 1.63
C VAL A 82 21.06 -14.60 1.49
N GLY A 83 22.25 -14.15 1.92
CA GLY A 83 22.66 -12.76 1.81
C GLY A 83 21.91 -11.82 2.77
N GLN A 84 22.32 -10.55 2.76
CA GLN A 84 21.79 -9.52 3.65
C GLN A 84 21.03 -8.46 2.87
N VAL A 85 20.07 -7.82 3.53
CA VAL A 85 19.39 -6.64 3.00
C VAL A 85 20.33 -5.45 3.04
N THR A 86 20.47 -4.80 1.88
CA THR A 86 21.27 -3.58 1.73
C THR A 86 20.58 -2.38 2.38
N GLU A 87 21.37 -1.38 2.79
CA GLU A 87 20.83 -0.18 3.43
C GLU A 87 19.89 0.60 2.49
N GLU A 88 20.22 0.67 1.20
CA GLU A 88 19.37 1.28 0.17
C GLU A 88 18.00 0.59 0.02
N GLU A 89 17.95 -0.74 0.16
CA GLU A 89 16.69 -1.48 0.13
C GLU A 89 15.83 -1.21 1.36
N ALA A 90 16.46 -1.11 2.53
CA ALA A 90 15.80 -0.76 3.77
C ALA A 90 15.21 0.66 3.72
N GLU A 91 15.96 1.64 3.20
CA GLU A 91 15.47 3.01 3.04
C GLU A 91 14.29 3.10 2.06
N ARG A 92 14.37 2.37 0.94
CA ARG A 92 13.27 2.27 -0.02
C ARG A 92 12.02 1.66 0.63
N ALA A 93 12.17 0.61 1.43
CA ALA A 93 11.06 -0.02 2.14
C ALA A 93 10.42 0.95 3.16
N ALA A 94 11.23 1.64 3.96
CA ALA A 94 10.78 2.64 4.92
C ALA A 94 10.01 3.79 4.23
N THR A 95 10.54 4.31 3.13
CA THR A 95 9.86 5.34 2.33
C THR A 95 8.53 4.85 1.78
N LYS A 96 8.44 3.58 1.36
CA LYS A 96 7.20 2.98 0.86
C LYS A 96 6.15 2.84 1.94
N ILE A 97 6.54 2.39 3.14
CA ILE A 97 5.64 2.34 4.31
C ILE A 97 5.11 3.74 4.62
N LYS A 98 5.99 4.75 4.71
CA LYS A 98 5.59 6.14 4.98
C LYS A 98 4.52 6.63 4.00
N LYS A 99 4.74 6.43 2.69
CA LYS A 99 3.78 6.81 1.64
C LYS A 99 2.45 6.06 1.77
N MET A 100 2.48 4.77 2.11
CA MET A 100 1.26 3.95 2.27
C MET A 100 0.44 4.39 3.48
N VAL A 101 1.11 4.65 4.61
CA VAL A 101 0.47 5.13 5.85
C VAL A 101 -0.12 6.53 5.65
N GLU A 102 0.60 7.44 4.99
CA GLU A 102 0.08 8.78 4.70
C GLU A 102 -1.16 8.72 3.79
N LYS A 103 -1.13 7.86 2.76
CA LYS A 103 -2.26 7.65 1.86
C LYS A 103 -3.46 7.06 2.58
N SER A 104 -3.26 6.07 3.45
CA SER A 104 -4.35 5.47 4.23
C SER A 104 -4.96 6.48 5.21
N ALA A 105 -4.15 7.31 5.86
CA ALA A 105 -4.63 8.38 6.75
C ALA A 105 -5.46 9.44 6.00
N LYS A 106 -5.03 9.86 4.80
CA LYS A 106 -5.80 10.78 3.94
C LYS A 106 -7.13 10.16 3.49
N ASN A 107 -7.11 8.89 3.08
CA ASN A 107 -8.31 8.16 2.70
C ASN A 107 -9.29 8.00 3.86
N ALA A 108 -8.80 7.72 5.07
CA ALA A 108 -9.62 7.63 6.27
C ALA A 108 -10.32 8.96 6.57
N ARG A 109 -9.59 10.09 6.49
CA ARG A 109 -10.18 11.44 6.65
C ARG A 109 -11.25 11.75 5.61
N LYS A 110 -11.00 11.46 4.32
CA LYS A 110 -11.99 11.66 3.25
C LYS A 110 -13.24 10.78 3.46
N ASN A 111 -13.04 9.53 3.85
CA ASN A 111 -14.14 8.60 4.13
C ASN A 111 -14.97 8.98 5.36
N LEU A 112 -14.45 9.78 6.30
CA LEU A 112 -15.22 10.31 7.43
C LEU A 112 -16.05 11.54 7.01
N ILE A 113 -15.52 12.39 6.13
CA ILE A 113 -16.18 13.61 5.64
C ILE A 113 -17.27 13.30 4.60
N GLY A 114 -17.13 12.22 3.81
CA GLY A 114 -18.07 11.84 2.76
C GLY A 114 -19.33 11.07 3.20
N LYS A 115 -19.59 10.86 4.50
CA LYS A 115 -20.78 10.12 4.99
C LYS A 115 -22.06 10.98 5.10
N SER A 116 -22.07 12.25 4.69
CA SER A 116 -23.17 13.17 4.98
C SER A 116 -24.15 13.48 3.83
N VAL A 117 -24.23 12.67 2.76
CA VAL A 117 -25.30 12.88 1.76
C VAL A 117 -25.79 11.54 1.18
N PRO A 118 -27.04 11.11 1.47
CA PRO A 118 -27.67 10.01 0.74
C PRO A 118 -28.12 10.55 -0.62
N ASN A 119 -27.33 10.33 -1.66
CA ASN A 119 -27.72 10.73 -3.02
C ASN A 119 -28.55 9.60 -3.66
N HIS A 120 -29.85 9.85 -3.79
CA HIS A 120 -30.81 9.01 -4.49
C HIS A 120 -30.45 8.97 -5.98
N PHE A 121 -29.73 7.95 -6.43
CA PHE A 121 -29.52 7.71 -7.86
C PHE A 121 -30.74 6.94 -8.40
N LYS A 122 -31.60 7.63 -9.15
CA LYS A 122 -32.68 6.99 -9.92
C LYS A 122 -32.05 6.20 -11.07
N MET A 123 -32.22 4.87 -11.03
CA MET A 123 -31.93 3.97 -12.14
C MET A 123 -33.05 4.08 -13.18
N THR A 124 -32.75 4.64 -14.35
CA THR A 124 -33.56 4.41 -15.55
C THR A 124 -32.92 3.27 -16.33
N SER A 125 -33.51 2.09 -16.21
CA SER A 125 -33.19 0.91 -17.01
C SER A 125 -33.77 1.10 -18.41
N SER A 126 -32.91 1.24 -19.43
CA SER A 126 -33.27 0.99 -20.82
C SER A 126 -32.31 -0.03 -21.43
N LEU A 127 -32.92 -1.12 -21.85
CA LEU A 127 -32.42 -2.32 -22.50
C LEU A 127 -31.89 -2.03 -23.92
N SER A 128 -30.77 -2.66 -24.32
CA SER A 128 -30.64 -3.22 -25.68
C SER A 128 -29.42 -4.14 -25.83
N TYR A 129 -29.70 -5.27 -26.46
CA TYR A 129 -28.82 -6.33 -26.91
C TYR A 129 -28.75 -6.21 -28.44
N HIS A 130 -27.57 -6.12 -29.05
CA HIS A 130 -27.24 -6.83 -30.30
C HIS A 130 -25.75 -6.77 -30.65
N SER A 131 -25.33 -7.86 -31.28
CA SER A 131 -24.00 -8.32 -31.63
C SER A 131 -23.61 -7.90 -33.07
N GLU A 132 -22.39 -8.28 -33.46
CA GLU A 132 -21.82 -8.40 -34.84
C GLU A 132 -21.10 -7.12 -35.34
N SER A 133 -19.75 -7.10 -35.36
CA SER A 133 -18.82 -7.60 -36.39
C SER A 133 -18.95 -6.89 -37.74
N GLU A 134 -17.95 -6.10 -38.14
CA GLU A 134 -17.10 -6.36 -39.32
C GLU A 134 -16.05 -5.24 -39.52
N LEU A 135 -15.01 -5.61 -40.24
CA LEU A 135 -13.67 -5.06 -40.41
C LEU A 135 -13.62 -3.88 -41.40
N MET A 136 -12.47 -3.18 -41.38
CA MET A 136 -11.72 -2.69 -42.57
C MET A 136 -11.59 -1.16 -42.78
N SER A 137 -10.37 -0.67 -42.51
CA SER A 137 -9.51 0.17 -43.36
C SER A 137 -9.88 1.62 -43.79
N TYR A 138 -8.90 2.50 -43.50
CA TYR A 138 -8.33 3.57 -44.34
C TYR A 138 -8.67 5.05 -44.03
N SER A 139 -7.56 5.76 -43.74
CA SER A 139 -7.22 7.16 -43.98
C SER A 139 -8.05 8.31 -43.41
N GLU A 140 -7.29 9.22 -42.79
CA GLU A 140 -7.56 10.64 -42.53
C GLU A 140 -8.58 11.30 -43.45
N GLN A 141 -9.48 12.08 -42.85
CA GLN A 141 -9.59 13.52 -43.10
C GLN A 141 -10.59 14.13 -42.10
N PHE A 142 -10.06 14.94 -41.19
CA PHE A 142 -10.86 15.90 -40.44
C PHE A 142 -11.41 16.97 -41.39
N PRO A 143 -12.64 17.45 -41.18
CA PRO A 143 -12.92 18.84 -41.37
C PRO A 143 -13.39 19.49 -40.08
N ALA A 144 -12.84 20.68 -39.87
CA ALA A 144 -13.09 21.56 -38.76
C ALA A 144 -14.40 22.35 -38.92
N LEU A 145 -14.88 22.86 -37.78
CA LEU A 145 -15.68 24.08 -37.59
C LEU A 145 -17.16 24.05 -38.02
N SER A 146 -18.06 24.15 -37.05
CA SER A 146 -18.81 25.40 -36.78
C SER A 146 -19.88 25.22 -35.69
N ALA A 147 -20.35 26.36 -35.16
CA ALA A 147 -21.38 26.58 -34.13
C ALA A 147 -20.87 26.73 -32.69
N GLN A 148 -20.42 27.93 -32.31
CA GLN A 148 -21.23 29.02 -31.74
C GLN A 148 -21.53 28.84 -30.24
N SER A 149 -20.68 29.51 -29.44
CA SER A 149 -21.02 30.37 -28.31
C SER A 149 -22.34 30.13 -27.55
N ALA A 150 -22.22 29.62 -26.32
CA ALA A 150 -23.06 30.07 -25.21
C ALA A 150 -22.15 30.32 -23.99
N PHE A 151 -22.00 31.59 -23.65
CA PHE A 151 -21.30 32.11 -22.49
C PHE A 151 -22.07 31.69 -21.22
N SER A 152 -21.40 31.05 -20.27
CA SER A 152 -21.87 30.94 -18.89
C SER A 152 -20.66 31.15 -17.97
N PRO A 153 -20.63 32.19 -17.13
CA PRO A 153 -19.51 32.41 -16.23
C PRO A 153 -19.48 31.33 -15.12
N PRO A 154 -18.32 30.77 -14.77
CA PRO A 154 -18.23 29.87 -13.64
C PRO A 154 -18.42 30.63 -12.33
N ALA A 155 -19.37 30.17 -11.52
CA ALA A 155 -19.56 30.61 -10.15
C ALA A 155 -18.24 30.45 -9.38
N LYS A 156 -17.73 31.57 -8.85
CA LYS A 156 -16.55 31.62 -7.99
C LYS A 156 -16.83 30.77 -6.76
N SER A 157 -16.12 29.64 -6.62
CA SER A 157 -16.12 28.84 -5.41
C SER A 157 -15.60 29.69 -4.25
N ALA A 158 -16.41 29.79 -3.19
CA ALA A 158 -16.04 30.49 -1.98
C ALA A 158 -14.76 29.88 -1.38
N PRO A 159 -13.78 30.69 -0.93
CA PRO A 159 -12.59 30.16 -0.28
C PRO A 159 -13.00 29.52 1.06
N VAL A 160 -12.86 28.20 1.15
CA VAL A 160 -12.94 27.48 2.42
C VAL A 160 -11.74 27.93 3.27
N MET A 161 -12.01 28.81 4.23
CA MET A 161 -11.02 29.20 5.22
C MET A 161 -10.61 28.00 6.07
N VAL A 162 -9.46 27.41 5.77
CA VAL A 162 -8.79 26.47 6.65
C VAL A 162 -8.30 27.26 7.87
N LYS A 163 -9.09 27.27 8.96
CA LYS A 163 -8.62 27.73 10.28
C LYS A 163 -7.54 26.75 10.74
N HIS A 164 -6.28 27.08 10.46
CA HIS A 164 -5.14 26.42 11.09
C HIS A 164 -5.25 26.65 12.60
N LYS A 165 -5.46 25.56 13.33
CA LYS A 165 -5.39 25.55 14.80
C LYS A 165 -3.97 26.00 15.15
N SER A 166 -3.82 27.18 15.75
CA SER A 166 -2.52 27.68 16.18
C SER A 166 -1.85 26.61 17.04
N ALA A 167 -0.60 26.26 16.69
CA ALA A 167 0.21 25.40 17.52
C ALA A 167 0.28 26.04 18.92
N ARG A 168 -0.13 25.29 19.96
CA ARG A 168 0.00 25.75 21.33
C ARG A 168 1.48 26.12 21.56
N PRO A 169 1.79 27.32 22.07
CA PRO A 169 3.16 27.70 22.34
C PRO A 169 3.78 26.70 23.30
N TYR A 170 5.03 26.36 23.04
CA TYR A 170 5.82 25.48 23.87
C TYR A 170 5.97 26.09 25.26
N ASP A 171 5.45 25.40 26.28
CA ASP A 171 5.57 25.79 27.69
C ASP A 171 6.72 24.99 28.34
N PRO A 172 7.86 25.64 28.64
CA PRO A 172 9.02 24.96 29.23
C PRO A 172 8.73 24.43 30.64
N GLU A 173 7.79 25.01 31.37
CA GLU A 173 7.45 24.58 32.73
C GLU A 173 6.65 23.26 32.72
N ALA A 174 5.74 23.12 31.75
CA ALA A 174 5.00 21.87 31.54
C ALA A 174 5.95 20.70 31.22
N VAL A 175 7.02 20.96 30.46
CA VAL A 175 8.06 19.96 30.16
C VAL A 175 8.89 19.63 31.40
N ALA A 176 9.21 20.62 32.25
CA ALA A 176 9.93 20.39 33.49
C ALA A 176 9.14 19.50 34.47
N ARG A 177 7.84 19.79 34.67
CA ARG A 177 6.93 18.97 35.49
C ARG A 177 6.79 17.55 34.95
N LEU A 178 6.76 17.38 33.62
CA LEU A 178 6.72 16.06 33.00
C LEU A 178 8.02 15.27 33.22
N LYS A 179 9.18 15.94 33.11
CA LYS A 179 10.50 15.33 33.38
C LYS A 179 10.67 14.92 34.85
N GLU A 180 10.17 15.72 35.77
CA GLU A 180 10.16 15.40 37.21
C GLU A 180 9.26 14.19 37.50
N LYS A 181 8.04 14.18 36.94
CA LYS A 181 7.08 13.09 37.12
C LYS A 181 7.55 11.77 36.49
N LEU A 182 8.38 11.84 35.45
CA LEU A 182 9.02 10.69 34.82
C LEU A 182 10.36 10.30 35.47
N GLY A 183 10.82 11.02 36.51
CA GLY A 183 12.05 10.70 37.23
C GLY A 183 13.35 10.93 36.45
N LEU A 184 13.31 11.72 35.36
CA LEU A 184 14.44 11.94 34.46
C LEU A 184 15.43 13.02 34.93
N SER A 185 15.13 13.76 36.00
CA SER A 185 16.00 14.81 36.53
C SER A 185 16.65 14.40 37.84
N ARG A 186 17.86 13.82 37.75
CA ARG A 186 18.95 13.97 38.74
C ARG A 186 20.25 13.37 38.15
N LYS A 187 20.94 14.13 37.29
CA LYS A 187 22.41 14.02 37.24
C LYS A 187 22.93 15.02 38.26
N LYS A 188 23.33 14.48 39.41
CA LYS A 188 24.02 15.18 40.49
C LYS A 188 25.43 15.50 39.97
N GLU A 189 25.85 16.76 40.09
CA GLU A 189 27.24 17.14 39.81
C GLU A 189 28.19 16.44 40.81
N PRO A 190 29.43 16.11 40.40
CA PRO A 190 30.40 15.52 41.30
C PRO A 190 30.93 16.60 42.26
N VAL A 191 30.88 16.30 43.55
CA VAL A 191 31.56 17.09 44.59
C VAL A 191 33.03 16.70 44.59
N GLU A 192 33.88 17.72 44.57
CA GLU A 192 35.33 17.74 44.71
C GLU A 192 35.85 16.97 45.93
#